data_AF-A0A227JGK0-F1
#
_entry.id   AF-A0A227JGK0-F1
#
_cell.length_a   1.000
_cell.length_b   1.000
_cell.length_c   1.000
_cell.angle_alpha   90.00
_cell.angle_beta   90.00
_cell.angle_gamma   90.00
#
_symmetry.space_group_name_H-M   'P 1'
#
loop_
_entity.id
_entity.type
_entity.pdbx_description
1 polymer ?
#
loop_
_entity_poly.entity_id
_entity_poly.type
_entity_poly.pdbx_seq_one_letter_code
_entity_poly.pdbx_strand_id
1 'polypeptide(L)' 'MVLVGRQAPDFTAAAVLGNGEIVENFNFAEFTKGKKAVVFFYPLDFTFVCPSELIAFDNRLADFQAKGVE' A
#
# COMPACT_ATOMS: atom_id res chain seq x y z
N MET A 1 15.37 -10.07 1.68
CA MET A 1 15.58 -9.40 2.99
C MET A 1 15.58 -7.90 2.73
N VAL A 2 14.66 -7.15 3.34
CA VAL A 2 14.64 -5.68 3.24
C VAL A 2 15.45 -5.13 4.41
N LEU A 3 16.40 -4.23 4.12
CA LEU A 3 17.23 -3.60 5.15
C LEU A 3 16.71 -2.19 5.43
N VAL A 4 16.48 -1.86 6.70
CA VAL A 4 16.09 -0.53 7.13
C VAL A 4 17.15 0.50 6.71
N GLY A 5 16.72 1.64 6.17
CA GLY A 5 17.61 2.70 5.67
C GLY A 5 18.17 2.46 4.27
N ARG A 6 17.85 1.32 3.63
CA ARG A 6 18.07 1.13 2.20
C ARG A 6 16.80 1.49 1.43
N GLN A 7 16.97 1.76 0.14
CA GLN A 7 15.83 1.95 -0.76
C GLN A 7 14.94 0.71 -0.72
N ALA A 8 13.63 0.93 -0.61
CA ALA A 8 12.66 -0.15 -0.68
C ALA A 8 12.78 -0.88 -2.03
N PRO A 9 12.63 -2.22 -2.06
CA PRO A 9 12.64 -2.96 -3.31
C PRO A 9 11.52 -2.46 -4.23
N ASP A 10 11.87 -2.23 -5.50
CA ASP A 10 10.86 -1.97 -6.51
C ASP A 10 10.17 -3.27 -6.93
N PHE A 11 8.89 -3.18 -7.27
CA PHE A 11 8.11 -4.31 -7.75
C PHE A 11 7.01 -3.82 -8.69
N THR A 12 6.65 -4.69 -9.63
CA THR A 12 5.48 -4.54 -10.49
C THR A 12 4.55 -5.72 -10.29
N ALA A 13 3.28 -5.46 -10.02
CA ALA A 13 2.26 -6.49 -9.79
C ALA A 13 0.87 -6.00 -10.23
N ALA A 14 -0.08 -6.91 -10.36
CA ALA A 14 -1.47 -6.54 -10.51
C ALA A 14 -2.02 -5.97 -9.19
N ALA A 15 -2.77 -4.87 -9.26
CA ALA A 15 -3.34 -4.19 -8.09
C ALA A 15 -4.78 -3.75 -8.34
N VAL A 16 -5.59 -3.77 -7.29
CA VAL A 16 -6.93 -3.15 -7.27
C VAL A 16 -6.82 -1.81 -6.56
N LEU A 17 -7.16 -0.73 -7.26
CA LEU A 17 -7.12 0.63 -6.72
C LEU A 17 -8.38 0.93 -5.89
N GLY A 18 -8.33 1.96 -5.04
CA GLY A 18 -9.46 2.37 -4.18
C GLY A 18 -10.72 2.81 -4.95
N ASN A 19 -10.59 3.12 -6.24
CA ASN A 19 -11.71 3.41 -7.15
C ASN A 19 -12.31 2.13 -7.78
N GLY A 20 -11.78 0.94 -7.48
CA GLY A 20 -12.19 -0.35 -8.05
C GLY A 20 -11.53 -0.68 -9.39
N GLU A 21 -10.63 0.16 -9.90
CA GLU A 21 -9.88 -0.11 -11.13
C GLU A 21 -8.83 -1.18 -10.91
N ILE A 22 -8.71 -2.10 -11.88
CA ILE A 22 -7.69 -3.15 -11.88
C ILE A 22 -6.54 -2.69 -12.78
N VAL A 23 -5.34 -2.59 -12.21
CA VAL A 23 -4.11 -2.23 -12.92
C VAL A 23 -3.19 -3.44 -12.92
N GLU A 24 -3.05 -4.10 -14.06
CA GLU A 24 -2.23 -5.32 -14.20
C GLU A 24 -0.73 -5.07 -13.98
N ASN A 25 -0.25 -3.87 -14.30
CA ASN A 25 1.16 -3.48 -14.24
C ASN A 25 1.40 -2.32 -13.27
N PHE A 26 0.88 -2.43 -12.05
CA PHE A 26 1.12 -1.41 -11.03
C PHE A 26 2.59 -1.45 -10.61
N ASN A 27 3.34 -0.37 -10.84
CA ASN A 27 4.74 -0.24 -10.40
C ASN A 27 4.84 0.61 -9.13
N PHE A 28 5.48 0.05 -8.10
CA PHE A 28 5.58 0.68 -6.78
C PHE A 28 6.45 1.95 -6.78
N ALA A 29 7.65 1.91 -7.37
CA ALA A 29 8.56 3.05 -7.36
C ALA A 29 8.02 4.25 -8.16
N GLU A 30 7.32 4.00 -9.26
CA GLU A 30 6.67 5.04 -10.06
C GLU A 30 5.50 5.68 -9.30
N PHE A 31 4.62 4.88 -8.71
CA PHE A 31 3.44 5.37 -7.98
C PHE A 31 3.82 6.20 -6.75
N THR A 32 4.89 5.80 -6.05
CA THR A 32 5.32 6.44 -4.79
C THR A 32 6.38 7.52 -4.99
N LYS A 33 6.74 7.85 -6.24
CA LYS A 33 7.82 8.78 -6.57
C LYS A 33 7.60 10.14 -5.91
N GLY A 34 8.55 10.52 -5.04
CA GLY A 34 8.52 11.82 -4.35
C GLY A 34 7.50 11.91 -3.21
N LYS A 35 6.82 10.81 -2.88
CA LYS A 35 5.91 10.71 -1.74
C LYS A 35 6.44 9.70 -0.73
N LYS A 36 5.96 9.80 0.51
CA LYS A 36 6.16 8.73 1.50
C LYS A 36 5.14 7.64 1.21
N ALA A 37 5.53 6.39 1.38
CA ALA A 37 4.64 5.26 1.17
C ALA A 37 4.60 4.35 2.39
N VAL A 38 3.42 3.86 2.75
CA VAL A 38 3.23 2.80 3.75
C VAL A 38 2.78 1.53 3.04
N VAL A 39 3.67 0.54 2.98
CA VAL A 39 3.34 -0.79 2.45
C VAL A 39 3.04 -1.73 3.61
N PHE A 40 1.82 -2.27 3.63
CA PHE A 40 1.35 -3.21 4.64
C PHE A 40 1.10 -4.57 4.00
N PHE A 41 1.67 -5.63 4.59
CA PHE A 41 1.46 -7.00 4.15
C PHE A 41 0.58 -7.71 5.17
N TYR A 42 -0.47 -8.37 4.70
CA TYR A 42 -1.33 -9.21 5.51
C TYR A 42 -1.36 -10.65 4.96
N PRO A 43 -1.62 -11.67 5.80
CA PRO A 43 -1.40 -13.06 5.41
C PRO A 43 -2.28 -13.57 4.27
N LEU A 44 -3.59 -13.30 4.32
CA LEU A 44 -4.55 -13.81 3.34
C LEU A 44 -5.90 -13.08 3.48
N ASP A 45 -6.54 -12.84 2.34
CA ASP A 45 -7.92 -12.36 2.28
C ASP A 45 -8.88 -13.28 3.04
N PHE A 46 -9.95 -12.69 3.60
CA PHE A 46 -11.03 -13.39 4.30
C PHE A 46 -10.61 -14.22 5.52
N THR A 47 -9.54 -13.80 6.20
CA THR A 47 -9.13 -14.36 7.51
C THR A 47 -9.60 -13.51 8.69
N PHE A 48 -9.54 -14.04 9.92
CA PHE A 48 -10.25 -13.50 11.09
C PHE A 48 -9.72 -12.15 11.65
N VAL A 49 -8.45 -11.80 11.41
CA VAL A 49 -7.83 -10.56 11.95
C VAL A 49 -7.63 -9.50 10.86
N CYS A 50 -7.43 -9.92 9.60
CA CYS A 50 -7.17 -9.00 8.48
C CYS A 50 -8.23 -7.92 8.22
N PRO A 51 -9.57 -8.15 8.36
CA PRO A 51 -10.53 -7.12 8.00
C PRO A 51 -10.46 -5.91 8.94
N SER A 52 -10.10 -6.09 10.22
CA SER A 52 -10.06 -4.97 11.15
C SER A 52 -8.87 -4.04 10.89
N GLU A 53 -7.71 -4.57 10.50
CA GLU A 53 -6.52 -3.78 10.17
C GLU A 53 -6.72 -2.97 8.89
N LEU A 54 -7.25 -3.61 7.83
CA LEU A 54 -7.59 -2.93 6.57
C LEU A 54 -8.60 -1.80 6.76
N ILE A 55 -9.68 -2.04 7.53
CA ILE A 55 -10.67 -1.00 7.86
C ILE A 55 -10.05 0.14 8.69
N ALA A 56 -9.12 -0.17 9.61
CA ALA A 56 -8.45 0.85 10.41
C ALA A 56 -7.53 1.75 9.55
N PHE A 57 -6.87 1.19 8.54
CA PHE A 57 -6.10 1.97 7.56
C PHE A 57 -6.99 2.82 6.67
N ASP A 58 -8.09 2.26 6.16
CA ASP A 58 -9.06 2.98 5.33
C ASP A 58 -9.65 4.21 6.05
N ASN A 59 -10.07 4.03 7.31
CA ASN A 59 -10.56 5.12 8.15
C ASN A 59 -9.54 6.26 8.37
N ARG A 60 -8.24 5.97 8.22
CA ARG A 60 -7.14 6.94 8.41
C ARG A 60 -6.53 7.39 7.09
N LEU A 61 -7.05 6.96 5.95
CA LEU A 61 -6.49 7.27 4.63
C LEU A 61 -6.41 8.79 4.42
N ALA A 62 -7.45 9.53 4.83
CA ALA A 62 -7.46 10.99 4.76
C ALA A 62 -6.32 11.63 5.58
N ASP A 63 -6.00 11.08 6.75
CA ASP A 63 -4.90 11.58 7.61
C ASP A 63 -3.53 11.30 6.98
N PHE A 64 -3.37 10.17 6.30
CA PHE A 64 -2.16 9.84 5.55
C PHE A 64 -1.98 10.79 4.36
N GLN A 65 -3.03 10.97 3.57
CA GLN A 65 -3.02 11.89 2.42
C GLN A 65 -2.71 13.33 2.84
N ALA A 66 -3.29 13.81 3.95
CA ALA A 66 -2.99 15.13 4.51
C ALA A 66 -1.51 15.30 4.89
N LYS A 67 -0.78 14.21 5.15
CA LYS A 67 0.66 14.19 5.45
C LYS A 67 1.53 13.91 4.20
N GLY A 68 0.94 13.83 3.02
CA GLY A 68 1.64 13.48 1.77
C GLY A 68 2.13 12.04 1.74
N VAL A 69 1.39 11.14 2.40
CA VAL A 69 1.67 9.71 2.46
C VAL A 69 0.65 8.99 1.58
N GLU A 70 1.15 8.09 0.73
CA GLU A 70 0.37 7.06 0.03
C GLU A 70 0.37 5.75 0.83
#